data_AF-A0A2W4QXD8-F1
#
_entry.id   AF-A0A2W4QXD8-F1
#
_cell.length_a   1.000
_cell.length_b   1.000
_cell.length_c   1.000
_cell.angle_alpha   90.00
_cell.angle_beta   90.00
_cell.angle_gamma   90.00
#
_symmetry.space_group_name_H-M   'P 1'
#
loop_
_entity.id
_entity.type
_entity.pdbx_description
1 polymer ?
#
loop_
_entity_poly.entity_id
_entity_poly.type
_entity_poly.pdbx_seq_one_letter_code
_entity_poly.pdbx_strand_id
1 'polypeptide(L)'
;GFAFNDSATVIQGHIIAMFLPSFFTGHLIARFGVLSVIATGAVIEILCALVNLSGIEFWNFFVGNLLVGLGWNFTFVGGTTLLTTTYMPSERAKVQGSHDFAVYGTTATAAGLSGILQANVGWTVVNMAALPLMAIVLLGVTWLSRVQSREVAAVR
;
A
#
# COMPACT_ATOMS: atom_id res chain seq x y z
N GLY A 1 27.44 10.19 -1.13
CA GLY A 1 26.42 9.39 -0.42
C GLY A 1 25.87 10.20 0.74
N PHE A 2 24.64 9.94 1.16
CA PHE A 2 24.02 10.61 2.31
C PHE A 2 24.64 10.14 3.64
N ALA A 3 24.59 10.99 4.67
CA ALA A 3 25.07 10.63 5.99
C ALA A 3 24.10 9.65 6.67
N PHE A 4 24.59 8.89 7.66
CA PHE A 4 23.75 7.97 8.44
C PHE A 4 22.53 8.67 9.07
N ASN A 5 22.71 9.92 9.52
CA ASN A 5 21.63 10.72 10.10
C ASN A 5 20.51 11.03 9.09
N ASP A 6 20.86 11.21 7.81
CA ASP A 6 19.88 11.45 6.74
C ASP A 6 19.01 10.21 6.54
N SER A 7 19.63 9.02 6.45
CA SER A 7 18.91 7.76 6.34
C SER A 7 18.02 7.48 7.55
N ALA A 8 18.50 7.77 8.77
CA ALA A 8 17.71 7.63 9.99
C ALA A 8 16.46 8.53 9.96
N THR A 9 16.61 9.78 9.51
CA THR A 9 15.49 10.73 9.38
C THR A 9 14.44 10.24 8.39
N VAL A 10 14.87 9.73 7.22
CA VAL A 10 13.97 9.16 6.21
C VAL A 10 13.19 7.96 6.77
N ILE A 11 13.86 7.03 7.47
CA ILE A 11 13.23 5.84 8.05
C ILE A 11 12.26 6.22 9.18
N GLN A 12 12.62 7.18 10.03
CA GLN A 12 11.71 7.67 11.07
C GLN A 12 10.43 8.26 10.46
N GLY A 13 10.58 9.10 9.43
CA GLY A 13 9.44 9.64 8.69
C GLY A 13 8.56 8.53 8.11
N HIS A 14 9.18 7.53 7.47
CA HIS A 14 8.48 6.36 6.93
C HIS A 14 7.61 5.65 7.97
N ILE A 15 8.19 5.30 9.13
CA ILE A 15 7.49 4.58 10.20
C ILE A 15 6.34 5.42 10.75
N ILE A 16 6.53 6.73 10.93
CA ILE A 16 5.46 7.65 11.34
C ILE A 16 4.33 7.61 10.32
N ALA A 17 4.64 7.73 9.02
CA ALA A 17 3.64 7.68 7.96
C ALA A 17 2.92 6.32 7.86
N MET A 18 3.58 5.21 8.23
CA MET A 18 2.94 3.89 8.26
C MET A 18 1.92 3.73 9.39
N PHE A 19 2.17 4.27 10.58
CA PHE A 19 1.38 3.94 11.78
C PHE A 19 0.54 5.10 12.32
N LEU A 20 0.99 6.35 12.20
CA LEU A 20 0.25 7.52 12.68
C LEU A 20 -1.11 7.70 12.01
N PRO A 21 -1.29 7.44 10.69
CA PRO A 21 -2.60 7.57 10.07
C PRO A 21 -3.63 6.59 10.63
N SER A 22 -3.23 5.43 11.16
CA SER A 22 -4.14 4.40 11.67
C SER A 22 -5.11 4.89 12.75
N PHE A 23 -4.74 5.93 13.51
CA PHE A 23 -5.66 6.58 14.47
C PHE A 23 -6.89 7.20 13.80
N PHE A 24 -6.78 7.57 12.52
CA PHE A 24 -7.81 8.23 11.74
C PHE A 24 -8.35 7.35 10.59
N THR A 25 -7.54 6.41 10.08
CA THR A 25 -7.90 5.57 8.93
C THR A 25 -9.20 4.79 9.16
N GLY A 26 -9.46 4.30 10.37
CA GLY A 26 -10.74 3.67 10.70
C GLY A 26 -11.94 4.62 10.52
N HIS A 27 -11.79 5.88 10.91
CA HIS A 27 -12.83 6.90 10.74
C HIS A 27 -13.01 7.28 9.26
N LEU A 28 -11.92 7.31 8.49
CA LEU A 28 -11.97 7.50 7.04
C LEU A 28 -12.71 6.36 6.35
N ILE A 29 -12.44 5.10 6.73
CA ILE A 29 -13.13 3.93 6.20
C ILE A 29 -14.63 4.00 6.53
N ALA A 30 -14.99 4.35 7.76
CA ALA A 30 -16.39 4.50 8.15
C ALA A 30 -17.13 5.59 7.35
N ARG A 31 -16.43 6.68 7.00
CA ARG A 31 -17.02 7.82 6.27
C ARG A 31 -17.06 7.64 4.75
N PHE A 32 -15.98 7.12 4.15
CA PHE A 32 -15.79 7.09 2.69
C PHE A 32 -15.90 5.69 2.09
N GLY A 33 -15.97 4.65 2.93
CA GLY A 33 -16.00 3.26 2.53
C GLY A 33 -14.60 2.67 2.31
N VAL A 34 -14.49 1.36 2.54
CA VAL A 34 -13.22 0.63 2.50
C VAL A 34 -12.56 0.67 1.11
N LEU A 35 -13.34 0.53 0.03
CA LEU A 35 -12.80 0.52 -1.33
C LEU A 35 -12.21 1.87 -1.76
N SER A 36 -12.82 2.98 -1.35
CA SER A 36 -12.32 4.34 -1.61
C SER A 36 -10.98 4.59 -0.91
N VAL A 37 -10.83 4.10 0.33
CA VAL A 37 -9.58 4.22 1.08
C VAL A 37 -8.47 3.40 0.42
N ILE A 38 -8.75 2.15 0.02
CA ILE A 38 -7.76 1.32 -0.71
C ILE A 38 -7.36 1.99 -2.04
N ALA A 39 -8.33 2.52 -2.80
CA ALA A 39 -8.05 3.21 -4.05
C ALA A 39 -7.17 4.45 -3.84
N THR A 40 -7.43 5.22 -2.79
CA THR A 40 -6.60 6.38 -2.41
C THR A 40 -5.18 5.96 -2.07
N GLY A 41 -5.01 4.89 -1.30
CA GLY A 41 -3.69 4.32 -1.00
C GLY A 41 -2.93 3.90 -2.24
N ALA A 42 -3.59 3.21 -3.19
CA ALA A 42 -2.97 2.82 -4.46
C ALA A 42 -2.54 4.02 -5.31
N VAL A 43 -3.33 5.10 -5.33
CA VAL A 43 -2.94 6.36 -6.00
C VAL A 43 -1.72 7.00 -5.34
N ILE A 44 -1.67 7.01 -4.00
CA ILE A 44 -0.53 7.53 -3.24
C ILE A 44 0.75 6.73 -3.57
N GLU A 45 0.66 5.40 -3.70
CA GLU A 45 1.80 4.56 -4.11
C GLU A 45 2.28 4.85 -5.54
N ILE A 46 1.36 5.11 -6.46
CA ILE A 46 1.72 5.56 -7.82
C ILE A 46 2.45 6.91 -7.76
N LEU A 47 1.97 7.86 -6.96
CA LEU A 47 2.64 9.14 -6.75
C LEU A 47 4.02 8.98 -6.11
N CYS A 48 4.17 8.05 -5.16
CA CYS A 48 5.47 7.68 -4.59
C CYS A 48 6.46 7.25 -5.67
N ALA A 49 6.05 6.32 -6.55
CA ALA A 49 6.89 5.86 -7.65
C ALA A 49 7.29 7.02 -8.58
N LEU A 50 6.37 7.95 -8.89
CA LEU A 50 6.68 9.14 -9.69
C LEU A 50 7.69 10.08 -9.00
N VAL A 51 7.55 10.30 -7.69
CA VAL A 51 8.52 11.08 -6.91
C VAL A 51 9.90 10.43 -6.93
N ASN A 52 9.98 9.12 -6.78
CA ASN A 52 11.24 8.38 -6.82
C ASN A 52 11.88 8.37 -8.21
N LEU A 53 11.07 8.44 -9.28
CA LEU A 53 11.55 8.53 -10.67
C LEU A 53 12.02 9.95 -11.04
N SER A 54 11.61 10.97 -10.29
CA SER A 54 11.95 12.37 -10.61
C SER A 54 13.38 12.77 -10.25
N GLY A 55 14.08 12.01 -9.40
CA GLY A 55 15.45 12.32 -9.01
C GLY A 55 16.01 11.44 -7.90
N ILE A 56 17.32 11.59 -7.66
CA ILE A 56 18.06 10.89 -6.61
C ILE A 56 18.64 11.95 -5.65
N GLU A 57 17.74 12.65 -4.97
CA GLU A 57 18.07 13.64 -3.93
C GLU A 57 17.41 13.29 -2.60
N PHE A 58 17.88 13.90 -1.51
CA PHE A 58 17.35 13.66 -0.17
C PHE A 58 15.83 13.81 -0.10
N TRP A 59 15.28 14.86 -0.73
CA TRP A 59 13.84 15.12 -0.71
C TRP A 59 13.04 14.10 -1.51
N ASN A 60 13.59 13.52 -2.58
CA ASN A 60 12.94 12.40 -3.28
C ASN A 60 12.80 11.21 -2.33
N PHE A 61 13.87 10.86 -1.62
CA PHE A 61 13.85 9.75 -0.67
C PHE A 61 12.94 10.01 0.52
N PHE A 62 12.99 11.21 1.11
CA PHE A 62 12.18 11.58 2.26
C PHE A 62 10.69 11.60 1.91
N VAL A 63 10.29 12.34 0.88
CA VAL A 63 8.88 12.41 0.44
C VAL A 63 8.41 11.06 -0.07
N GLY A 64 9.21 10.35 -0.86
CA GLY A 64 8.89 9.00 -1.32
C GLY A 64 8.62 8.04 -0.15
N ASN A 65 9.46 8.07 0.90
CA ASN A 65 9.28 7.23 2.09
C ASN A 65 8.02 7.58 2.91
N LEU A 66 7.65 8.86 2.97
CA LEU A 66 6.39 9.28 3.57
C LEU A 66 5.19 8.80 2.75
N LEU A 67 5.26 8.93 1.43
CA LEU A 67 4.18 8.51 0.53
C LEU A 67 3.97 6.99 0.55
N VAL A 68 5.03 6.19 0.45
CA VAL A 68 4.92 4.72 0.56
C VAL A 68 4.41 4.30 1.94
N GLY A 69 4.82 4.98 3.02
CA GLY A 69 4.29 4.69 4.36
C GLY A 69 2.78 4.94 4.45
N LEU A 70 2.33 6.08 3.92
CA LEU A 70 0.92 6.46 3.91
C LEU A 70 0.07 5.59 2.97
N GLY A 71 0.57 5.30 1.76
CA GLY A 71 -0.06 4.43 0.77
C GLY A 71 -0.23 3.01 1.29
N TRP A 72 0.83 2.47 1.91
CA TRP A 72 0.81 1.20 2.62
C TRP A 72 -0.24 1.18 3.73
N ASN A 73 -0.34 2.23 4.55
CA ASN A 73 -1.34 2.28 5.62
C ASN A 73 -2.77 2.09 5.07
N PHE A 74 -3.12 2.86 4.05
CA PHE A 74 -4.47 2.86 3.48
C PHE A 74 -4.81 1.54 2.80
N THR A 75 -3.87 0.97 2.06
CA THR A 75 -4.05 -0.33 1.39
C THR A 75 -4.06 -1.48 2.38
N PHE A 76 -3.19 -1.47 3.39
CA PHE A 76 -3.10 -2.53 4.41
C PHE A 76 -4.30 -2.53 5.36
N VAL A 77 -4.63 -1.38 5.97
CA VAL A 77 -5.79 -1.26 6.87
C VAL A 77 -7.10 -1.45 6.10
N GLY A 78 -7.19 -0.91 4.88
CA GLY A 78 -8.35 -1.12 4.02
C GLY A 78 -8.51 -2.59 3.61
N GLY A 79 -7.42 -3.23 3.16
CA GLY A 79 -7.42 -4.63 2.72
C GLY A 79 -7.77 -5.60 3.85
N THR A 80 -7.18 -5.42 5.03
CA THR A 80 -7.51 -6.22 6.22
C THR A 80 -8.95 -5.99 6.67
N THR A 81 -9.45 -4.75 6.61
CA THR A 81 -10.87 -4.48 6.89
C THR A 81 -11.79 -5.18 5.90
N LEU A 82 -11.47 -5.13 4.61
CA LEU A 82 -12.24 -5.82 3.56
C LEU A 82 -12.21 -7.34 3.78
N LEU A 83 -11.08 -7.92 4.17
CA LEU A 83 -10.97 -9.34 4.48
C LEU A 83 -11.92 -9.75 5.62
N THR A 84 -12.13 -8.89 6.61
CA THR A 84 -13.04 -9.21 7.72
C THR A 84 -14.49 -9.42 7.28
N THR A 85 -14.87 -8.96 6.08
CA THR A 85 -16.22 -9.14 5.55
C THR A 85 -16.41 -10.46 4.78
N THR A 86 -15.37 -11.30 4.66
CA THR A 86 -15.39 -12.49 3.79
C THR A 86 -15.38 -13.82 4.55
N TYR A 87 -15.42 -13.82 5.88
CA TYR A 87 -15.33 -15.05 6.69
C TYR A 87 -16.27 -15.04 7.88
N MET A 88 -16.61 -16.23 8.38
CA MET A 88 -17.39 -16.37 9.62
C MET A 88 -16.49 -16.25 10.87
N PRO A 89 -17.02 -15.84 12.03
CA PRO A 89 -16.23 -15.70 13.26
C PRO A 89 -15.44 -16.97 13.65
N SER A 90 -15.98 -18.15 13.37
CA SER A 90 -15.34 -19.45 13.62
C SER A 90 -14.08 -19.69 12.76
N GLU A 91 -13.99 -19.04 11.60
CA GLU A 91 -12.90 -19.20 10.63
C GLU A 91 -11.83 -18.12 10.76
N ARG A 92 -12.12 -17.06 11.52
CA ARG A 92 -11.31 -15.84 11.66
C ARG A 92 -9.83 -16.12 11.90
N ALA A 93 -9.51 -16.97 12.87
CA ALA A 93 -8.12 -17.26 13.23
C ALA A 93 -7.35 -17.89 12.08
N LYS A 94 -7.98 -18.81 11.33
CA LYS A 94 -7.38 -19.47 10.19
C LYS A 94 -7.17 -18.51 9.02
N VAL A 95 -8.20 -17.72 8.71
CA VAL A 95 -8.14 -16.75 7.59
C VAL A 95 -7.11 -15.65 7.88
N GLN A 96 -7.06 -15.13 9.11
CA GLN A 96 -6.07 -14.13 9.50
C GLN A 96 -4.65 -14.70 9.41
N GLY A 97 -4.43 -15.92 9.91
CA GLY A 97 -3.12 -16.57 9.82
C GLY A 97 -2.67 -16.78 8.36
N SER A 98 -3.58 -17.20 7.47
CA SER A 98 -3.29 -17.33 6.04
C SER A 98 -3.01 -15.99 5.37
N HIS A 99 -3.78 -14.95 5.72
CA HIS A 99 -3.56 -13.60 5.22
C HIS A 99 -2.20 -13.06 5.64
N ASP A 100 -1.86 -13.14 6.92
CA ASP A 100 -0.60 -12.61 7.44
C ASP A 100 0.59 -13.38 6.84
N PHE A 101 0.48 -14.70 6.69
CA PHE A 101 1.48 -15.50 5.98
C PHE A 101 1.66 -15.02 4.53
N ALA A 102 0.57 -14.77 3.80
CA ALA A 102 0.65 -14.29 2.43
C ALA A 102 1.29 -12.90 2.37
N VAL A 103 0.85 -11.94 3.19
CA VAL A 103 1.38 -10.57 3.20
C VAL A 103 2.87 -10.57 3.55
N TYR A 104 3.27 -11.21 4.64
CA TYR A 104 4.67 -11.19 5.06
C TYR A 104 5.56 -12.06 4.17
N GLY A 105 5.04 -13.17 3.63
CA GLY A 105 5.73 -13.97 2.62
C GLY A 105 6.01 -13.17 1.36
N THR A 106 4.99 -12.51 0.80
CA THR A 106 5.15 -11.64 -0.36
C THR A 106 6.08 -10.47 -0.06
N THR A 107 6.00 -9.86 1.14
CA THR A 107 6.90 -8.77 1.54
C THR A 107 8.35 -9.22 1.58
N ALA A 108 8.65 -10.38 2.16
CA ALA A 108 10.00 -10.93 2.22
C ALA A 108 10.54 -11.24 0.82
N THR A 109 9.74 -11.87 -0.04
CA THR A 109 10.13 -12.16 -1.43
C THR A 109 10.34 -10.87 -2.22
N ALA A 110 9.44 -9.90 -2.12
CA ALA A 110 9.52 -8.63 -2.82
C ALA A 110 10.75 -7.82 -2.36
N ALA A 111 11.04 -7.79 -1.06
CA ALA A 111 12.24 -7.13 -0.53
C ALA A 111 13.52 -7.74 -1.12
N GLY A 112 13.64 -9.08 -1.15
CA GLY A 112 14.77 -9.77 -1.77
C GLY A 112 14.89 -9.50 -3.27
N LEU A 113 13.78 -9.61 -4.01
CA LEU A 113 13.74 -9.34 -5.46
C LEU A 113 14.08 -7.88 -5.76
N SER A 114 13.62 -6.92 -4.96
CA SER A 114 13.91 -5.51 -5.15
C SER A 114 15.41 -5.20 -5.01
N GLY A 115 16.11 -5.87 -4.08
CA GLY A 115 17.56 -5.75 -3.93
C GLY A 115 18.32 -6.32 -5.12
N ILE A 116 17.90 -7.48 -5.63
CA ILE A 116 18.47 -8.08 -6.85
C ILE A 116 18.23 -7.16 -8.05
N LEU A 117 17.01 -6.64 -8.21
CA LEU A 117 16.64 -5.75 -9.30
C LEU A 117 17.44 -4.43 -9.22
N GLN A 118 17.56 -3.84 -8.03
CA GLN A 118 18.39 -2.65 -7.80
C GLN A 118 19.85 -2.88 -8.19
N ALA A 119 20.43 -4.03 -7.83
CA ALA A 119 21.83 -4.33 -8.11
C ALA A 119 22.12 -4.57 -9.60
N ASN A 120 21.17 -5.15 -10.34
CA ASN A 120 21.39 -5.57 -11.73
C ASN A 120 20.89 -4.56 -12.77
N VAL A 121 19.75 -3.90 -12.52
CA VAL A 121 19.07 -3.04 -13.50
C VAL A 121 18.76 -1.63 -12.99
N GLY A 122 19.00 -1.36 -11.71
CA GLY A 122 19.02 -0.01 -11.14
C GLY A 122 17.66 0.55 -10.69
N TRP A 123 17.74 1.75 -10.11
CA TRP A 123 16.65 2.43 -9.37
C TRP A 123 15.38 2.69 -10.18
N THR A 124 15.55 3.08 -11.44
CA THR A 124 14.42 3.37 -12.34
C THR A 124 13.54 2.14 -12.53
N VAL A 125 14.15 0.97 -12.77
CA VAL A 125 13.39 -0.25 -13.05
C VAL A 125 12.65 -0.74 -11.80
N VAL A 126 13.24 -0.59 -10.62
CA VAL A 126 12.59 -0.92 -9.34
C VAL A 126 11.30 -0.12 -9.16
N ASN A 127 11.33 1.19 -9.42
CA ASN A 127 10.15 2.04 -9.28
C ASN A 127 9.12 1.83 -10.40
N MET A 128 9.57 1.59 -11.63
CA MET A 128 8.66 1.25 -12.74
C MET A 128 7.93 -0.09 -12.51
N ALA A 129 8.57 -1.06 -11.87
CA ALA A 129 7.95 -2.35 -11.55
C ALA A 129 6.80 -2.24 -10.53
N ALA A 130 6.79 -1.20 -9.68
CA ALA A 130 5.72 -0.97 -8.73
C ALA A 130 4.43 -0.46 -9.39
N LEU A 131 4.55 0.33 -10.47
CA LEU A 131 3.40 0.92 -11.17
C LEU A 131 2.35 -0.09 -11.68
N PRO A 132 2.71 -1.17 -12.40
CA PRO A 132 1.72 -2.14 -12.86
C PRO A 132 1.04 -2.88 -11.70
N LEU A 133 1.76 -3.14 -10.60
CA LEU A 133 1.18 -3.78 -9.42
C LEU A 133 0.11 -2.89 -8.78
N MET A 134 0.40 -1.59 -8.62
CA MET A 134 -0.58 -0.64 -8.08
C MET A 134 -1.76 -0.40 -9.04
N ALA A 135 -1.50 -0.42 -10.35
CA ALA A 135 -2.56 -0.36 -11.36
C ALA A 135 -3.53 -1.54 -11.24
N ILE A 136 -3.02 -2.77 -11.01
CA ILE A 136 -3.87 -3.95 -10.76
C ILE A 136 -4.74 -3.76 -9.53
N VAL A 137 -4.19 -3.26 -8.43
CA VAL A 137 -4.97 -2.96 -7.21
C VAL A 137 -6.06 -1.95 -7.52
N LEU A 138 -5.73 -0.84 -8.18
CA LEU A 138 -6.67 0.22 -8.52
C LEU A 138 -7.79 -0.28 -9.46
N LEU A 139 -7.46 -1.08 -10.46
CA LEU A 139 -8.43 -1.71 -11.35
C LEU A 139 -9.34 -2.70 -10.59
N GLY A 140 -8.76 -3.50 -9.69
CA GLY A 140 -9.51 -4.46 -8.88
C GLY A 140 -10.55 -3.78 -7.98
N VAL A 141 -10.15 -2.74 -7.24
CA VAL A 141 -11.08 -2.04 -6.35
C VAL A 141 -12.13 -1.21 -7.08
N THR A 142 -11.77 -0.61 -8.23
CA THR A 142 -12.74 0.12 -9.05
C THR A 142 -13.73 -0.82 -9.72
N TRP A 143 -13.29 -1.99 -10.17
CA TRP A 143 -14.18 -3.04 -10.67
C TRP A 143 -15.14 -3.52 -9.58
N LEU A 144 -14.62 -3.88 -8.40
CA LEU A 144 -15.44 -4.35 -7.27
C LEU A 144 -16.47 -3.29 -6.83
N SER A 145 -16.06 -2.02 -6.75
CA SER A 145 -16.96 -0.91 -6.42
C SER A 145 -18.12 -0.77 -7.42
N ARG A 146 -17.84 -0.96 -8.74
CA ARG A 146 -18.87 -0.94 -9.77
C ARG A 146 -19.82 -2.13 -9.67
N VAL A 147 -19.33 -3.32 -9.33
CA VAL A 147 -20.17 -4.52 -9.14
C VAL A 147 -21.12 -4.31 -7.96
N GLN A 148 -20.61 -3.90 -6.80
CA GLN A 148 -21.43 -3.65 -5.61
C GLN A 148 -22.48 -2.55 -5.84
N SER A 149 -22.12 -1.49 -6.56
CA SER A 149 -23.06 -0.41 -6.88
C SER A 149 -24.22 -0.88 -7.78
N ARG A 150 -23.95 -1.82 -8.70
CA ARG A 150 -24.97 -2.41 -9.58
C ARG A 150 -25.93 -3.32 -8.83
N GLU A 151 -25.41 -4.14 -7.91
CA GLU A 151 -26.25 -5.01 -7.07
C GLU A 151 -27.20 -4.19 -6.21
N VAL A 152 -26.71 -3.12 -5.57
CA VAL A 152 -27.56 -2.21 -4.78
C VAL A 152 -28.64 -1.54 -5.63
N ALA A 153 -28.33 -1.17 -6.88
CA ALA A 153 -29.29 -0.56 -7.80
C ALA A 153 -30.34 -1.57 -8.33
N ALA A 154 -29.98 -2.85 -8.47
CA ALA A 154 -30.88 -3.89 -8.95
C ALA A 154 -31.87 -4.40 -7.89
N VAL A 155 -31.57 -4.19 -6.61
CA VAL A 155 -32.42 -4.58 -5.45
C VAL A 155 -33.43 -3.47 -5.09
N ARG A 156 -33.25 -2.25 -5.60
CA ARG A 156 -34.17 -1.11 -5.42
C ARG A 156 -35.21 -1.06 -6.53
#